data_AF-A0A662H962-F1
#
_entry.id   AF-A0A662H962-F1
#
_cell.length_a   1.000
_cell.length_b   1.000
_cell.length_c   1.000
_cell.angle_alpha   90.00
_cell.angle_beta   90.00
_cell.angle_gamma   90.00
#
_symmetry.space_group_name_H-M   'P 1'
#
loop_
_entity.id
_entity.type
_entity.pdbx_description
1 polymer ?
#
loop_
_entity_poly.entity_id
_entity_poly.type
_entity_poly.pdbx_seq_one_letter_code
_entity_poly.pdbx_strand_id
1 'polypeptide(L)'
;MQGGRKARIWPEVYDAYGDLCKAHGVMLSDLISLILLFAPFEAPALIRVVLMDNWDFTSVQAGLFIADLASKLLENVETVAEGEDLSELLEKYKETAKGASYAKLRPKKLKPGRRAEESRE
;
A
#
# COMPACT_ATOMS: atom_id res chain seq x y z
N MET A 1 -27.59 -1.34 6.10
CA MET A 1 -26.44 -2.17 5.64
C MET A 1 -25.28 -1.24 5.33
N GLN A 2 -24.09 -1.54 5.85
CA GLN A 2 -22.89 -0.71 5.70
C GLN A 2 -22.47 -0.65 4.23
N GLY A 3 -22.53 0.53 3.62
CA GLY A 3 -21.97 0.78 2.30
C GLY A 3 -20.45 0.72 2.36
N GLY A 4 -19.88 -0.48 2.33
CA GLY A 4 -18.47 -0.67 2.02
C GLY A 4 -18.21 -0.08 0.64
N ARG A 5 -17.50 1.05 0.59
CA ARG A 5 -17.05 1.62 -0.69
C ARG A 5 -16.22 0.54 -1.38
N LYS A 6 -16.77 -0.08 -2.44
CA LYS A 6 -16.04 -1.03 -3.28
C LYS A 6 -14.77 -0.32 -3.76
N ALA A 7 -13.60 -0.84 -3.43
CA ALA A 7 -12.36 -0.38 -4.02
C ALA A 7 -12.51 -0.54 -5.55
N ARG A 8 -12.43 0.57 -6.29
CA ARG A 8 -12.44 0.54 -7.76
C ARG A 8 -11.01 0.27 -8.21
N ILE A 9 -10.79 -0.87 -8.87
CA ILE A 9 -9.59 -1.06 -9.69
C ILE A 9 -9.77 -0.17 -10.93
N TRP A 10 -8.78 0.66 -11.23
CA TRP A 10 -8.79 1.51 -12.43
C TRP A 10 -8.42 0.64 -13.64
N PRO A 11 -9.31 0.46 -14.63
CA PRO A 11 -9.03 -0.37 -15.80
C PRO A 11 -7.74 0.04 -16.51
N GLU A 12 -7.49 1.34 -16.61
CA GLU A 12 -6.31 1.89 -17.28
C GLU A 12 -4.99 1.47 -16.60
N VAL A 13 -5.03 1.28 -15.28
CA VAL A 13 -3.89 0.77 -14.50
C VAL A 13 -3.80 -0.74 -14.64
N TYR A 14 -4.93 -1.44 -14.46
CA TYR A 14 -4.98 -2.90 -14.47
C TYR A 14 -4.59 -3.48 -15.83
N ASP A 15 -5.13 -2.93 -16.92
CA ASP A 15 -4.89 -3.38 -18.28
C ASP A 15 -3.43 -3.17 -18.68
N ALA A 16 -2.81 -2.06 -18.27
CA ALA A 16 -1.38 -1.81 -18.50
C ALA A 16 -0.48 -2.87 -17.84
N TYR A 17 -0.76 -3.24 -16.58
CA TYR A 17 -0.05 -4.35 -15.93
C TYR A 17 -0.35 -5.69 -16.62
N GLY A 18 -1.61 -5.93 -16.98
CA GLY A 18 -2.04 -7.16 -17.63
C GLY A 18 -1.35 -7.41 -18.97
N ASP A 19 -1.22 -6.37 -19.80
CA ASP A 19 -0.58 -6.48 -21.12
C ASP A 19 0.93 -6.73 -21.01
N LEU A 20 1.60 -6.10 -20.05
CA LEU A 20 3.01 -6.38 -19.76
C LEU A 20 3.20 -7.81 -19.25
N CYS A 21 2.34 -8.27 -18.33
CA CYS A 21 2.37 -9.65 -17.82
C CYS A 21 2.20 -10.68 -18.93
N LYS A 22 1.25 -10.48 -19.85
CA LYS A 22 1.05 -11.35 -21.02
C LYS A 22 2.29 -11.39 -21.91
N ALA A 23 2.90 -10.23 -22.17
CA ALA A 23 4.08 -10.12 -23.04
C ALA A 23 5.30 -10.89 -22.50
N HIS A 24 5.41 -11.00 -21.17
CA HIS A 24 6.58 -11.60 -20.50
C HIS A 24 6.29 -12.95 -19.82
N GLY A 25 5.09 -13.50 -19.95
CA GLY A 25 4.70 -14.77 -19.32
C GLY A 25 4.69 -14.72 -17.79
N VAL A 26 4.45 -13.54 -17.21
CA VAL A 26 4.42 -13.32 -15.75
C VAL A 26 2.98 -13.38 -15.27
N MET A 27 2.73 -14.04 -14.14
CA MET A 27 1.41 -14.05 -13.52
C MET A 27 1.11 -12.68 -12.89
N LEU A 28 0.01 -12.05 -13.30
CA LEU A 28 -0.36 -10.70 -12.88
C LEU A 28 -0.52 -10.57 -11.36
N SER A 29 -1.08 -11.57 -10.70
CA SER A 29 -1.24 -11.57 -9.24
C SER A 29 0.09 -11.54 -8.51
N ASP A 30 1.10 -12.24 -9.03
CA ASP A 30 2.41 -12.33 -8.41
C ASP A 30 3.14 -10.99 -8.53
N LEU A 31 3.10 -10.40 -9.74
CA LEU A 31 3.65 -9.07 -9.98
C LEU A 31 2.99 -8.02 -9.07
N ILE A 32 1.67 -7.99 -9.00
CA ILE A 32 0.94 -7.04 -8.14
C ILE A 32 1.31 -7.27 -6.67
N SER A 33 1.39 -8.52 -6.21
CA SER A 33 1.72 -8.84 -4.82
C SER A 33 3.12 -8.36 -4.45
N LEU A 34 4.11 -8.54 -5.33
CA LEU A 34 5.48 -8.05 -5.12
C LEU A 34 5.53 -6.52 -5.10
N ILE A 35 4.84 -5.85 -6.02
CA ILE A 35 4.77 -4.38 -6.02
C ILE A 35 4.12 -3.86 -4.73
N LEU A 36 3.00 -4.45 -4.31
CA LEU A 36 2.30 -4.06 -3.09
C LEU A 36 3.13 -4.34 -1.84
N LEU A 37 3.95 -5.39 -1.86
CA LEU A 37 4.89 -5.69 -0.79
C LEU A 37 5.97 -4.62 -0.67
N PHE A 38 6.60 -4.22 -1.78
CA PHE A 38 7.76 -3.32 -1.73
C PHE A 38 7.43 -1.83 -1.73
N ALA A 39 6.28 -1.44 -2.29
CA ALA A 39 5.92 -0.03 -2.44
C ALA A 39 5.95 0.79 -1.12
N PRO A 40 5.50 0.26 0.04
CA PRO A 40 5.59 0.99 1.32
C PRO A 40 7.00 1.32 1.75
N PHE A 41 8.00 0.57 1.29
CA PHE A 41 9.40 0.74 1.66
C PHE A 41 10.17 1.59 0.65
N GLU A 42 9.96 1.35 -0.65
CA GLU A 42 10.70 2.02 -1.72
C GLU A 42 10.08 3.38 -2.10
N ALA A 43 8.77 3.56 -1.91
CA ALA A 43 8.07 4.80 -2.27
C ALA A 43 7.11 5.35 -1.18
N PRO A 44 7.54 5.44 0.10
CA PRO A 44 6.66 5.88 1.19
C PRO A 44 6.16 7.32 1.00
N ALA A 45 6.98 8.23 0.47
CA ALA A 45 6.58 9.61 0.22
C ALA A 45 5.46 9.71 -0.82
N LEU A 46 5.52 8.89 -1.88
CA LEU A 46 4.50 8.86 -2.92
C LEU A 46 3.17 8.33 -2.37
N ILE A 47 3.21 7.22 -1.63
CA ILE A 47 2.00 6.66 -0.99
C ILE A 47 1.38 7.68 -0.03
N ARG A 48 2.19 8.43 0.72
CA ARG A 48 1.71 9.48 1.62
C ARG A 48 0.92 10.55 0.87
N VAL A 49 1.45 11.04 -0.26
CA VAL A 49 0.74 12.02 -1.11
C VAL A 49 -0.56 11.43 -1.65
N VAL A 50 -0.52 10.21 -2.19
CA VAL A 50 -1.71 9.53 -2.72
C VAL A 50 -2.78 9.37 -1.63
N LEU A 51 -2.38 9.00 -0.40
CA LEU A 51 -3.29 8.87 0.73
C LEU A 51 -3.96 10.19 1.09
N MET A 52 -3.21 11.28 1.10
CA MET A 52 -3.73 12.63 1.41
C MET A 52 -4.63 13.18 0.29
N ASP A 53 -4.34 12.86 -0.97
CA ASP A 53 -5.12 13.31 -2.13
C ASP A 53 -6.48 12.60 -2.22
N ASN A 54 -6.47 11.29 -1.95
CA ASN A 54 -7.63 10.42 -2.15
C ASN A 54 -8.46 10.21 -0.87
N TRP A 55 -7.87 10.47 0.30
CA TRP A 55 -8.52 10.36 1.60
C TRP A 55 -8.11 11.51 2.52
N ASP A 56 -8.95 11.84 3.51
CA ASP A 56 -8.72 12.93 4.46
C ASP A 56 -7.67 12.56 5.53
N PHE A 57 -6.47 12.20 5.09
CA PHE A 57 -5.31 11.99 5.96
C PHE A 57 -4.56 13.31 6.15
N THR A 58 -4.18 13.59 7.40
CA THR A 58 -3.06 14.50 7.66
C THR A 58 -1.73 13.85 7.28
N SER A 59 -0.69 14.64 7.03
CA SER A 59 0.63 14.09 6.71
C SER A 59 1.19 13.19 7.81
N VAL A 60 0.86 13.45 9.08
CA VAL A 60 1.26 12.62 10.21
C VAL A 60 0.51 11.29 10.15
N GLN A 61 -0.81 11.31 10.00
CA GLN A 61 -1.62 10.09 9.90
C GLN A 61 -1.20 9.22 8.71
N ALA A 62 -0.93 9.81 7.55
CA ALA A 62 -0.50 9.06 6.37
C ALA A 62 0.88 8.42 6.58
N GLY A 63 1.82 9.14 7.22
CA GLY A 63 3.13 8.57 7.59
C GLY A 63 3.00 7.37 8.53
N LEU A 64 2.17 7.50 9.57
CA LEU A 64 1.92 6.41 10.52
C LEU A 64 1.22 5.22 9.87
N PHE A 65 0.27 5.46 8.96
CA PHE A 65 -0.41 4.39 8.25
C PHE A 65 0.57 3.58 7.41
N ILE A 66 1.52 4.24 6.74
CA ILE A 66 2.54 3.58 5.93
C ILE A 66 3.52 2.80 6.81
N ALA A 67 3.94 3.36 7.95
CA ALA A 67 4.78 2.66 8.92
C ALA A 67 4.09 1.39 9.47
N ASP A 68 2.81 1.49 9.84
CA ASP A 68 2.00 0.34 10.27
C ASP A 68 1.85 -0.71 9.15
N LEU A 69 1.64 -0.28 7.91
CA LEU A 69 1.55 -1.18 6.75
C LEU A 69 2.88 -1.90 6.51
N ALA A 70 3.99 -1.16 6.51
CA ALA A 70 5.34 -1.68 6.35
C ALA A 70 5.68 -2.72 7.44
N SER A 71 5.38 -2.42 8.72
CA SER A 71 5.57 -3.37 9.82
C SER A 71 4.78 -4.66 9.62
N LYS A 72 3.49 -4.56 9.27
CA LYS A 72 2.63 -5.73 9.05
C LYS A 72 3.06 -6.59 7.86
N LEU A 73 3.51 -5.96 6.79
CA LEU A 73 4.03 -6.67 5.62
C LEU A 73 5.33 -7.40 5.97
N LEU A 74 6.22 -6.76 6.74
CA LEU A 74 7.45 -7.38 7.23
C LEU A 74 7.15 -8.63 8.07
N GLU A 75 6.26 -8.51 9.05
CA GLU A 75 5.83 -9.63 9.91
C GLU A 75 5.26 -10.81 9.08
N ASN A 76 4.42 -10.50 8.08
CA ASN A 76 3.83 -11.53 7.23
C ASN A 76 4.86 -12.19 6.31
N VAL A 77 5.81 -11.43 5.76
CA VAL A 77 6.86 -12.00 4.91
C VAL A 77 7.84 -12.83 5.73
N GLU A 78 8.24 -12.38 6.93
CA GLU A 78 9.05 -13.19 7.85
C GLU A 78 8.36 -14.52 8.21
N THR A 79 7.03 -14.55 8.28
CA THR A 79 6.23 -15.75 8.57
C THR A 79 6.11 -16.69 7.36
N VAL A 80 6.15 -16.17 6.14
CA VAL A 80 5.91 -16.93 4.90
C VAL A 80 7.21 -17.30 4.17
N ALA A 81 8.31 -16.57 4.40
CA ALA A 81 9.60 -16.76 3.75
C ALA A 81 10.41 -17.98 4.27
N GLU A 82 9.74 -19.06 4.69
CA GLU A 82 10.37 -20.37 4.85
C GLU A 82 10.78 -20.92 3.46
N GLY A 83 11.86 -20.39 2.88
CA GLY A 83 12.44 -20.87 1.62
C GLY A 83 13.16 -19.83 0.76
N GLU A 84 12.96 -18.53 0.98
CA GLU A 84 13.64 -17.45 0.23
C GLU A 84 14.46 -16.57 1.19
N ASP A 85 15.75 -16.38 0.89
CA ASP A 85 16.62 -15.50 1.69
C ASP A 85 16.34 -14.02 1.37
N LEU A 86 15.26 -13.51 1.98
CA LEU A 86 14.91 -12.09 1.95
C LEU A 86 15.54 -11.32 3.11
N SER A 87 16.42 -11.94 3.90
CA SER A 87 16.89 -11.41 5.19
C SER A 87 17.62 -10.06 5.06
N GLU A 88 18.50 -9.92 4.07
CA GLU A 88 19.22 -8.67 3.79
C GLU A 88 18.27 -7.54 3.37
N LEU A 89 17.27 -7.89 2.57
CA LEU A 89 16.28 -6.94 2.07
C LEU A 89 15.35 -6.48 3.21
N LEU A 90 14.94 -7.41 4.09
CA LEU A 90 14.12 -7.11 5.25
C LEU A 90 14.89 -6.28 6.29
N GLU A 91 16.17 -6.57 6.54
CA GLU A 91 17.03 -5.74 7.41
C GLU A 91 17.15 -4.29 6.90
N LYS A 92 17.32 -4.08 5.59
CA LYS A 92 17.31 -2.73 4.97
C LYS A 92 16.04 -1.96 5.33
N TYR A 93 14.90 -2.63 5.45
CA TYR A 93 13.61 -1.98 5.63
C TYR A 93 13.12 -1.87 7.08
N LYS A 94 13.79 -2.54 8.04
CA LYS A 94 13.45 -2.46 9.47
C LYS A 94 13.53 -1.04 10.03
N GLU A 95 14.39 -0.17 9.49
CA GLU A 95 14.45 1.23 9.89
C GLU A 95 13.22 2.04 9.47
N THR A 96 12.60 1.69 8.34
CA THR A 96 11.37 2.34 7.85
C THR A 96 10.14 1.93 8.67
N ALA A 97 10.16 0.71 9.23
CA ALA A 97 9.12 0.18 10.10
C ALA A 97 9.26 0.62 11.57
N LYS A 98 10.40 1.20 11.97
CA LYS A 98 10.63 1.60 13.37
C LYS A 98 9.81 2.82 13.75
N GLY A 99 8.89 2.60 14.69
CA GLY A 99 8.40 3.63 15.60
C GLY A 99 7.35 4.56 15.01
N ALA A 100 6.11 4.09 14.93
CA ALA A 100 4.95 4.72 15.56
C ALA A 100 3.64 4.07 15.06
N SER A 101 2.69 3.86 15.98
CA SER A 101 1.45 3.13 15.69
C SER A 101 0.31 4.06 15.26
N TYR A 102 -0.26 3.84 14.07
CA TYR A 102 -1.45 4.57 13.57
C TYR A 102 -2.72 4.21 14.35
N ALA A 103 -2.76 3.04 15.01
CA ALA A 103 -3.94 2.55 15.71
C ALA A 103 -4.54 3.55 16.72
N LYS A 104 -3.70 4.38 17.36
CA LYS A 104 -4.13 5.40 18.33
C LYS A 104 -4.62 6.72 17.70
N LEU A 105 -4.30 6.97 16.43
CA LEU A 105 -4.60 8.24 15.72
C LEU A 105 -5.63 8.05 14.59
N ARG A 106 -6.20 6.85 14.47
CA ARG A 106 -7.20 6.49 13.47
C ARG A 106 -8.53 7.23 13.71
N PRO A 107 -9.01 8.04 12.76
CA PRO A 107 -10.34 8.63 12.85
C PRO A 107 -11.42 7.54 12.72
N LYS A 108 -12.57 7.73 13.38
CA LYS A 108 -13.70 6.76 13.36
C LYS A 108 -14.23 6.49 11.95
N LYS A 109 -14.07 7.41 11.00
CA LYS A 109 -14.38 7.25 9.57
C LYS A 109 -13.42 8.12 8.72
N LEU A 110 -12.79 7.53 7.70
CA LEU A 110 -12.02 8.27 6.69
C LEU A 110 -12.97 8.86 5.63
N LYS A 111 -12.93 10.18 5.46
CA LYS A 111 -13.66 10.86 4.39
C LYS A 111 -12.88 10.74 3.06
N PRO A 112 -13.56 10.72 1.90
CA PRO A 112 -12.88 10.91 0.63
C PRO A 112 -12.07 12.21 0.66
N GLY A 113 -10.89 12.19 0.07
CA GLY A 113 -10.09 13.40 -0.14
C GLY A 113 -10.65 14.21 -1.31
N ARG A 114 -10.16 15.45 -1.46
CA ARG A 114 -10.65 16.43 -2.44
C ARG A 114 -10.73 15.86 -3.87
N ARG A 115 -9.74 15.07 -4.29
CA ARG A 115 -9.65 14.49 -5.64
C ARG A 115 -10.61 13.31 -5.87
N ALA A 116 -10.94 12.58 -4.81
CA ALA A 116 -11.90 11.48 -4.83
C ALA A 116 -13.36 11.98 -4.85
N GLU A 117 -13.60 13.24 -4.50
CA GLU A 117 -14.90 13.92 -4.67
C GLU A 117 -15.04 14.42 -6.12
N GLU A 118 -14.00 15.02 -6.70
CA GLU A 118 -13.99 15.52 -8.09
C GLU A 118 -14.14 14.41 -9.15
N SER A 119 -13.62 13.21 -8.90
CA SER A 119 -13.71 12.07 -9.83
C SER A 119 -15.04 11.28 -9.75
N ARG A 120 -16.03 11.83 -9.04
CA ARG A 120 -17.40 11.29 -8.93
C ARG A 120 -18.43 12.10 -9.72
N GLU A 121 -18.03 13.24 -10.29
CA GLU A 121 -18.80 14.03 -11.26
C GLU A 121 -18.48 13.56 -12.69
#